data_AF-A0A2X1MJ56-F1
#
_entry.id   AF-A0A2X1MJ56-F1
#
_cell.length_a   1.000
_cell.length_b   1.000
_cell.length_c   1.000
_cell.angle_alpha   90.00
_cell.angle_beta   90.00
_cell.angle_gamma   90.00
#
_symmetry.space_group_name_H-M   'P 1'
#
loop_
_entity.id
_entity.type
_entity.pdbx_description
1 polymer ?
#
loop_
_entity_poly.entity_id
_entity_poly.type
_entity_poly.pdbx_seq_one_letter_code
_entity_poly.pdbx_strand_id
1 'polypeptide(L)'
;MSIVDYGITLDSHGHLQIDSDQFNDEMAKNPDGLTSIFVGDNSMVAQMDDLINTYTDSSNGIITLRQQNIDDQMSKIQDEGDQLTDTYNANYDRYLEEYTNTLVEVYTMKASMAAFA
;
A
#
# COMPACT_ATOMS: atom_id res chain seq x y z
N MET A 1 -2.81 -5.05 -39.56
CA MET A 1 -1.68 -4.11 -39.53
C MET A 1 -1.29 -3.90 -38.09
N SER A 2 0.00 -3.93 -37.79
CA SER A 2 0.60 -3.81 -36.46
C SER A 2 1.86 -2.93 -36.54
N ILE A 3 2.40 -2.50 -35.40
CA ILE A 3 3.65 -1.71 -35.37
C ILE A 3 4.85 -2.46 -35.98
N VAL A 4 4.83 -3.80 -35.94
CA VAL A 4 5.88 -4.64 -36.51
C VAL A 4 5.87 -4.56 -38.03
N ASP A 5 4.70 -4.36 -38.64
CA ASP A 5 4.59 -4.18 -40.08
C ASP A 5 5.29 -2.88 -40.52
N TYR A 6 5.33 -1.86 -39.65
CA TYR A 6 6.06 -0.60 -39.84
C TYR A 6 7.54 -0.67 -39.38
N GLY A 7 8.09 -1.86 -39.12
CA GLY A 7 9.48 -2.01 -38.69
C GLY A 7 9.75 -1.56 -37.26
N ILE A 8 8.71 -1.34 -36.44
CA ILE A 8 8.84 -0.99 -35.02
C ILE A 8 8.77 -2.28 -34.20
N THR A 9 9.85 -2.61 -33.50
CA THR A 9 9.98 -3.84 -32.71
C THR A 9 10.50 -3.56 -31.31
N LEU A 10 10.54 -4.59 -30.46
CA LEU A 10 11.13 -4.55 -29.13
C LEU A 10 12.46 -5.32 -29.16
N ASP A 11 13.50 -4.74 -28.59
CA ASP A 11 14.74 -5.46 -28.37
C ASP A 11 14.63 -6.43 -27.18
N SER A 12 15.71 -7.16 -26.89
CA SER A 12 15.76 -8.11 -25.78
C SER A 12 15.57 -7.47 -24.39
N HIS A 13 15.71 -6.15 -24.28
CA HIS A 13 15.53 -5.36 -23.07
C HIS A 13 14.19 -4.61 -23.03
N GLY A 14 13.36 -4.76 -24.07
CA GLY A 14 12.08 -4.07 -24.20
C GLY A 14 12.19 -2.62 -24.67
N HIS A 15 13.32 -2.20 -25.25
CA HIS A 15 13.41 -0.91 -25.91
C HIS A 15 12.83 -0.97 -27.32
N LEU A 16 12.16 0.11 -27.71
CA LEU A 16 11.68 0.25 -29.08
C LEU A 16 12.87 0.40 -30.04
N GLN A 17 12.90 -0.44 -31.06
CA GLN A 17 13.83 -0.35 -32.19
C GLN A 17 13.05 -0.11 -33.47
N ILE A 18 13.61 0.71 -34.36
CA ILE A 18 13.00 1.09 -35.63
C ILE A 18 13.93 0.69 -36.76
N ASP A 19 13.48 -0.21 -37.62
CA ASP A 19 14.07 -0.42 -38.94
C ASP A 19 13.65 0.76 -39.83
N SER A 20 14.59 1.65 -40.11
CA SER A 20 14.31 2.88 -40.85
C SER A 20 13.94 2.63 -42.31
N ASP A 21 14.46 1.58 -42.93
CA ASP A 21 14.17 1.27 -44.32
C ASP A 21 12.75 0.75 -44.44
N GLN A 22 12.37 -0.23 -43.60
CA GLN A 22 11.02 -0.76 -43.56
C GLN A 22 9.99 0.30 -43.14
N PHE A 23 10.32 1.13 -42.14
CA PHE A 23 9.44 2.21 -41.69
C PHE A 23 9.17 3.21 -42.82
N ASN A 24 10.20 3.66 -43.53
CA ASN A 24 10.04 4.61 -44.64
C ASN A 24 9.23 4.01 -45.79
N ASP A 25 9.47 2.74 -46.14
CA ASP A 25 8.76 2.04 -47.20
C ASP A 25 7.27 1.90 -46.89
N GLU A 26 6.90 1.50 -45.67
CA GLU A 26 5.49 1.35 -45.29
C GLU A 26 4.80 2.70 -45.04
N MET A 27 5.50 3.70 -44.52
CA MET A 27 4.97 5.06 -44.40
C MET A 27 4.68 5.71 -45.76
N ALA A 28 5.47 5.39 -46.80
CA ALA A 28 5.19 5.86 -48.15
C ALA A 28 3.96 5.18 -48.77
N LYS A 29 3.67 3.92 -48.40
CA LYS A 29 2.54 3.14 -48.93
C LYS A 29 1.24 3.42 -48.20
N ASN A 30 1.29 3.50 -46.87
CA ASN A 30 0.11 3.59 -46.03
C ASN A 30 0.39 4.38 -44.73
N PRO A 31 0.48 5.72 -44.80
CA PRO A 31 0.72 6.53 -43.60
C PRO A 31 -0.45 6.48 -42.60
N ASP A 32 -1.69 6.29 -43.09
CA ASP A 32 -2.89 6.25 -42.25
C ASP A 32 -2.96 4.99 -41.37
N GLY A 33 -2.36 3.89 -41.82
CA GLY A 33 -2.32 2.66 -41.03
C GLY A 33 -1.55 2.82 -39.71
N LEU A 34 -0.46 3.58 -39.69
CA LEU A 34 0.29 3.86 -38.47
C LEU A 34 -0.55 4.70 -37.51
N THR A 35 -1.22 5.72 -38.03
CA THR A 35 -2.14 6.56 -37.25
C THR A 35 -3.23 5.72 -36.60
N SER A 36 -3.83 4.77 -37.32
CA SER A 36 -4.89 3.91 -36.77
C SER A 36 -4.43 2.98 -35.65
N ILE A 37 -3.13 2.66 -35.60
CA ILE A 37 -2.54 1.84 -34.53
C ILE A 37 -2.37 2.66 -33.25
N PHE A 38 -1.96 3.93 -33.36
CA PHE A 38 -1.69 4.80 -32.22
C PHE A 38 -2.86 5.68 -31.78
N VAL A 39 -3.82 5.95 -32.66
CA VAL A 39 -4.93 6.89 -32.42
C VAL A 39 -6.27 6.22 -32.70
N GLY A 40 -7.23 6.43 -31.79
CA GLY A 40 -8.59 5.90 -31.86
C GLY A 40 -8.95 5.04 -30.64
N ASP A 41 -10.22 4.66 -30.54
CA ASP A 41 -10.79 4.04 -29.32
C ASP A 41 -10.14 2.69 -28.96
N ASN A 42 -9.67 1.92 -29.95
CA ASN A 42 -9.00 0.64 -29.74
C ASN A 42 -7.48 0.72 -29.97
N SER A 43 -6.91 1.92 -30.03
CA SER A 43 -5.49 2.15 -30.31
C SER A 43 -4.59 1.78 -29.14
N MET A 44 -3.29 1.71 -29.39
CA MET A 44 -2.29 1.47 -28.35
C MET A 44 -2.29 2.57 -27.28
N VAL A 45 -2.54 3.83 -27.65
CA VAL A 45 -2.59 4.95 -26.68
C VAL A 45 -3.83 4.83 -25.81
N ALA A 46 -5.00 4.52 -26.38
CA ALA A 46 -6.22 4.30 -25.61
C ALA A 46 -6.06 3.14 -24.61
N GLN A 47 -5.50 2.01 -25.07
CA GLN A 47 -5.22 0.87 -24.19
C GLN A 47 -4.22 1.19 -23.07
N MET A 48 -3.21 2.03 -23.36
CA MET A 48 -2.26 2.49 -22.35
C MET A 48 -2.93 3.43 -21.34
N ASP A 49 -3.79 4.33 -21.79
CA ASP A 49 -4.55 5.23 -20.92
C ASP A 49 -5.48 4.45 -19.98
N ASP A 50 -6.24 3.48 -20.51
CA ASP A 50 -7.08 2.58 -19.72
C ASP A 50 -6.29 1.80 -18.68
N LEU A 51 -5.10 1.30 -19.07
CA LEU A 51 -4.21 0.61 -18.15
C LEU A 51 -3.72 1.55 -17.04
N ILE A 52 -3.22 2.74 -17.39
CA ILE A 52 -2.77 3.73 -16.40
C ILE A 52 -3.92 4.07 -15.45
N ASN A 53 -5.10 4.40 -15.97
CA ASN A 53 -6.29 4.72 -15.20
C ASN A 53 -6.68 3.58 -14.25
N THR A 54 -6.64 2.32 -14.69
CA THR A 54 -6.92 1.16 -13.81
C THR A 54 -6.01 1.12 -12.57
N TYR A 55 -4.77 1.56 -12.69
CA TYR A 55 -3.83 1.60 -11.56
C TYR A 55 -3.90 2.89 -10.77
N THR A 56 -4.11 4.04 -11.43
CA THR A 56 -3.93 5.37 -10.87
C THR A 56 -5.21 6.13 -10.61
N ASP A 57 -6.38 5.57 -10.93
CA ASP A 57 -7.66 6.21 -10.62
C ASP A 57 -7.72 6.56 -9.12
N SER A 58 -8.05 7.82 -8.86
CA SER A 58 -7.98 8.42 -7.52
C SER A 58 -9.02 7.89 -6.54
N SER A 59 -10.03 7.16 -7.03
CA SER A 59 -11.14 6.65 -6.23
C SER A 59 -11.14 5.12 -6.16
N ASN A 60 -10.84 4.44 -7.26
CA ASN A 60 -10.90 2.97 -7.36
C ASN A 60 -9.67 2.32 -7.99
N GLY A 61 -8.62 3.10 -8.28
CA GLY A 61 -7.38 2.59 -8.83
C GLY A 61 -6.70 1.61 -7.89
N ILE A 62 -6.01 0.60 -8.45
CA ILE A 62 -5.34 -0.44 -7.66
C ILE A 62 -4.37 0.16 -6.64
N ILE A 63 -3.61 1.20 -7.01
CA ILE A 63 -2.65 1.85 -6.13
C ILE A 63 -3.38 2.58 -4.99
N THR A 64 -4.44 3.32 -5.32
CA THR A 64 -5.29 4.02 -4.35
C THR A 64 -5.87 3.07 -3.31
N LEU A 65 -6.48 1.96 -3.75
CA LEU A 65 -7.07 0.97 -2.85
C LEU A 65 -6.02 0.32 -1.93
N ARG A 66 -4.80 0.09 -2.45
CA ARG A 66 -3.68 -0.41 -1.63
C ARG A 66 -3.23 0.62 -0.60
N GLN A 67 -3.15 1.90 -0.96
CA GLN A 67 -2.80 2.97 -0.02
C GLN A 67 -3.84 3.06 1.11
N GLN A 68 -5.13 3.10 0.77
CA GLN A 68 -6.21 3.10 1.76
C GLN A 68 -6.12 1.90 2.71
N ASN A 69 -5.88 0.70 2.18
CA ASN A 69 -5.76 -0.49 3.02
C ASN A 69 -4.56 -0.43 3.97
N ILE A 70 -3.44 0.14 3.53
CA ILE A 70 -2.25 0.34 4.37
C ILE A 70 -2.55 1.37 5.47
N ASP A 71 -3.22 2.47 5.14
CA ASP A 71 -3.60 3.50 6.10
C ASP A 71 -4.56 2.96 7.17
N ASP A 72 -5.54 2.14 6.76
CA ASP A 72 -6.46 1.44 7.68
C ASP A 72 -5.70 0.48 8.61
N GLN A 73 -4.77 -0.30 8.07
CA GLN A 73 -3.94 -1.21 8.86
C GLN A 73 -3.06 -0.45 9.85
N MET A 74 -2.46 0.67 9.43
CA MET A 74 -1.65 1.52 10.28
C MET A 74 -2.47 2.11 11.43
N SER A 75 -3.67 2.61 11.14
CA SER A 75 -4.58 3.17 12.15
C SER A 75 -4.99 2.12 13.17
N LYS A 76 -5.32 0.90 12.72
CA LYS A 76 -5.63 -0.23 13.60
C LYS A 76 -4.47 -0.59 14.52
N ILE A 77 -3.24 -0.62 13.98
CA ILE A 77 -2.04 -0.90 14.79
C ILE A 77 -1.81 0.17 15.85
N GLN A 78 -2.07 1.44 15.53
CA GLN A 78 -1.99 2.54 16.49
C GLN A 78 -3.02 2.37 17.61
N ASP A 79 -4.28 2.11 17.27
CA ASP A 79 -5.36 1.88 18.24
C ASP A 79 -5.04 0.69 19.17
N GLU A 80 -4.52 -0.41 18.62
CA GLU A 80 -4.08 -1.58 19.41
C GLU A 80 -2.94 -1.24 20.38
N GLY A 81 -2.01 -0.37 19.96
CA GLY A 81 -0.92 0.14 20.80
C GLY A 81 -1.39 1.02 21.94
N ASP A 82 -2.35 1.92 21.68
CA ASP A 82 -2.95 2.78 22.68
C ASP A 82 -3.73 1.93 23.71
N GLN A 83 -4.55 0.99 23.24
CA GLN A 83 -5.30 0.08 24.11
C GLN A 83 -4.37 -0.78 24.99
N LEU A 84 -3.25 -1.26 24.44
CA LEU A 84 -2.25 -2.00 25.20
C LEU A 84 -1.64 -1.13 26.31
N THR A 85 -1.33 0.13 26.00
CA THR A 85 -0.76 1.09 26.96
C THR A 85 -1.75 1.36 28.09
N ASP A 86 -3.01 1.61 27.78
CA ASP A 86 -4.06 1.83 28.77
C ASP A 86 -4.24 0.60 29.68
N THR A 87 -4.25 -0.59 29.09
CA THR A 87 -4.37 -1.85 29.83
C THR A 87 -3.17 -2.08 30.74
N TYR A 88 -1.96 -1.75 30.29
CA TYR A 88 -0.75 -1.84 31.09
C TYR A 88 -0.81 -0.90 32.30
N ASN A 89 -1.16 0.37 32.09
CA ASN A 89 -1.24 1.37 33.15
C ASN A 89 -2.30 1.00 34.20
N ALA A 90 -3.49 0.60 33.77
CA ALA A 90 -4.55 0.17 34.69
C ALA A 90 -4.13 -1.04 35.54
N ASN A 91 -3.44 -2.01 34.94
CA ASN A 91 -2.92 -3.16 35.68
C ASN A 91 -1.81 -2.76 36.66
N TYR A 92 -0.89 -1.89 36.24
CA TYR A 92 0.18 -1.38 37.09
C TYR A 92 -0.37 -0.66 38.31
N ASP A 93 -1.31 0.27 38.12
CA ASP A 93 -1.94 1.03 39.21
C ASP A 93 -2.66 0.11 40.20
N ARG A 94 -3.41 -0.88 39.69
CA ARG A 94 -4.07 -1.89 40.53
C ARG A 94 -3.06 -2.68 41.36
N TYR A 95 -1.98 -3.18 40.74
CA TYR A 95 -0.97 -3.96 41.47
C TYR A 95 -0.22 -3.11 42.50
N LEU A 96 0.03 -1.84 42.22
CA LEU A 96 0.62 -0.91 43.18
C LEU A 96 -0.29 -0.70 44.40
N GLU A 97 -1.60 -0.55 44.16
CA GLU A 97 -2.60 -0.45 45.23
C GLU A 97 -2.66 -1.73 46.07
N GLU A 98 -2.81 -2.90 45.43
CA GLU A 98 -2.85 -4.20 46.10
C GLU A 98 -1.60 -4.46 46.95
N TYR A 99 -0.41 -4.14 46.40
CA TYR A 99 0.85 -4.26 47.12
C TYR A 99 0.91 -3.33 48.33
N THR A 100 0.48 -2.08 48.18
CA THR A 100 0.45 -1.09 49.28
C THR A 100 -0.51 -1.53 50.39
N ASN A 101 -1.71 -2.00 50.03
CA ASN A 101 -2.70 -2.52 50.98
C ASN A 101 -2.15 -3.74 51.73
N THR A 102 -1.50 -4.66 51.02
CA THR A 102 -0.87 -5.85 51.62
C THR A 102 0.21 -5.46 52.63
N LEU A 103 1.05 -4.46 52.30
CA LEU A 103 2.06 -3.97 53.23
C LEU A 103 1.43 -3.40 54.50
N VAL A 104 0.38 -2.59 54.37
CA VAL A 104 -0.34 -2.01 55.52
C VAL A 104 -0.91 -3.12 56.41
N GLU A 105 -1.53 -4.14 55.83
CA GLU A 105 -2.09 -5.29 56.56
C GLU A 105 -1.00 -6.08 57.31
N VAL A 106 0.15 -6.33 56.67
CA VAL A 106 1.28 -7.00 57.31
C VAL A 106 1.82 -6.18 58.50
N TYR A 107 1.89 -4.86 58.39
CA TYR A 107 2.32 -3.99 59.48
C TYR A 107 1.33 -3.97 60.64
N THR A 108 0.03 -3.84 60.37
CA THR A 108 -1.00 -3.85 61.41
C THR A 108 -1.04 -5.19 62.15
N MET A 109 -0.88 -6.30 61.42
CA MET A 109 -0.76 -7.63 62.01
C MET A 109 0.48 -7.76 62.90
N LYS A 110 1.66 -7.27 62.48
CA LYS A 110 2.86 -7.28 63.32
C LYS A 110 2.68 -6.46 64.61
N ALA A 111 2.06 -5.28 64.50
CA ALA A 111 1.82 -4.40 65.64
C ALA A 111 0.83 -5.01 66.64
N SER A 112 -0.25 -5.63 66.16
CA SER A 112 -1.20 -6.32 67.03
C SER A 112 -0.54 -7.51 67.73
N MET A 113 0.21 -8.36 67.00
CA MET A 113 0.95 -9.46 67.60
C MET A 113 1.93 -9.02 68.70
N ALA A 114 2.62 -7.89 68.51
CA ALA A 114 3.52 -7.33 69.52
C ALA A 114 2.78 -6.80 70.76
N ALA A 115 1.54 -6.36 70.64
CA ALA A 115 0.73 -5.90 71.77
C ALA A 115 0.16 -7.05 72.63
N PHE A 116 0.16 -8.28 72.10
CA PHE A 116 -0.30 -9.49 72.80
C PHE A 116 0.84 -10.37 73.33
N ALA A 117 2.10 -10.00 73.11
CA ALA A 117 3.31 -10.69 73.60
C ALA A 117 3.87 -9.99 74.84
#